data_AF-A0A2I0THN3-F1
#
_entry.id   AF-A0A2I0THN3-F1
#
_cell.length_a   1.000
_cell.length_b   1.000
_cell.length_c   1.000
_cell.angle_alpha   90.00
_cell.angle_beta   90.00
_cell.angle_gamma   90.00
#
_symmetry.space_group_name_H-M   'P 1'
#
loop_
_entity.id
_entity.type
_entity.pdbx_description
1 polymer ?
#
loop_
_entity_poly.entity_id
_entity_poly.type
_entity_poly.pdbx_seq_one_letter_code
_entity_poly.pdbx_strand_id
1 'polypeptide(L)'
;MHPDLKNNLKEFKKHLIETTNNMEPLKVWELQDLSFQAAARIMSAPVYDALKVLFVDPVQEDTGDYMKLAELFYHHNVPLRIGFVFILNTKEEIDGNEDAGIALWRTFNYIAEESDTSQAFTSIINMYHEVKDGNVLTVNHVKDLLRSEYPHADAQSILGVHSEYDEGRKAGATFYKKTGLGPLPQALFNGVPFNREEMDAAELETVVLQRIIDATGFFQRAVFMGLLNDHVNAIDFLMDQHNVVSRINPTILGAERRYVHFRSTSVPFDVEDLSTFSFLDSQDKSAVISDNMKYLTKKGTLILYMGYMYIQKTSSHTRVGILNNPSSKIKEDNTAIARGILTAFLTQNNSSLKSFLSKLTKEETAKSLAAGTKIAKFLTPVSAN
;
A
#
# COMPACT_ATOMS: atom_id res chain seq x y z
N MET A 1 -46.71 -16.72 -22.43
CA MET A 1 -46.70 -15.24 -22.29
C MET A 1 -47.20 -14.65 -23.60
N HIS A 2 -48.02 -13.60 -23.52
CA HIS A 2 -48.70 -12.84 -24.58
C HIS A 2 -48.14 -12.96 -26.01
N PRO A 3 -48.66 -13.89 -26.85
CA PRO A 3 -48.34 -13.91 -28.28
C PRO A 3 -48.93 -12.68 -29.02
N ASP A 4 -50.03 -12.15 -28.50
CA ASP A 4 -50.76 -10.94 -28.89
C ASP A 4 -49.84 -9.71 -29.04
N LEU A 5 -48.90 -9.52 -28.10
CA LEU A 5 -47.97 -8.38 -28.10
C LEU A 5 -46.76 -8.54 -29.04
N LYS A 6 -46.63 -9.69 -29.73
CA LYS A 6 -45.43 -10.04 -30.52
C LYS A 6 -45.26 -9.19 -31.78
N ASN A 7 -46.35 -8.62 -32.31
CA ASN A 7 -46.29 -7.66 -33.42
C ASN A 7 -45.86 -6.27 -32.93
N ASN A 8 -46.45 -5.76 -31.85
CA ASN A 8 -46.06 -4.49 -31.23
C ASN A 8 -44.57 -4.50 -30.84
N LEU A 9 -44.06 -5.63 -30.32
CA LEU A 9 -42.62 -5.82 -30.03
C LEU A 9 -41.73 -5.82 -31.29
N LYS A 10 -42.21 -6.33 -32.43
CA LYS A 10 -41.49 -6.21 -33.71
C LYS A 10 -41.49 -4.77 -34.23
N GLU A 11 -42.62 -4.08 -34.12
CA GLU A 11 -42.81 -2.71 -34.57
C GLU A 11 -41.98 -1.72 -33.74
N PHE A 12 -42.00 -1.86 -32.42
CA PHE A 12 -41.12 -1.12 -31.50
C PHE A 12 -39.63 -1.42 -31.76
N LYS A 13 -39.26 -2.69 -32.01
CA LYS A 13 -37.88 -3.03 -32.42
C LYS A 13 -37.49 -2.40 -33.76
N LYS A 14 -38.42 -2.33 -34.73
CA LYS A 14 -38.19 -1.68 -36.03
C LYS A 14 -38.00 -0.16 -35.85
N HIS A 15 -38.86 0.48 -35.07
CA HIS A 15 -38.73 1.89 -34.69
C HIS A 15 -37.38 2.18 -34.04
N LEU A 16 -36.95 1.39 -33.04
CA LEU A 16 -35.65 1.56 -32.38
C LEU A 16 -34.48 1.48 -33.38
N ILE A 17 -34.50 0.50 -34.30
CA ILE A 17 -33.47 0.35 -35.34
C ILE A 17 -33.47 1.56 -36.29
N GLU A 18 -34.65 2.06 -36.67
CA GLU A 18 -34.80 3.21 -37.56
C GLU A 18 -34.34 4.52 -36.88
N THR A 19 -34.63 4.73 -35.59
CA THR A 19 -34.08 5.85 -34.82
C THR A 19 -32.58 5.75 -34.57
N THR A 20 -31.98 4.54 -34.55
CA THR A 20 -30.54 4.37 -34.26
C THR A 20 -29.64 4.97 -35.36
N ASN A 21 -30.13 5.08 -36.60
CA ASN A 21 -29.39 5.68 -37.71
C ASN A 21 -29.61 7.20 -37.86
N ASN A 22 -30.63 7.76 -37.20
CA ASN A 22 -30.89 9.20 -37.20
C ASN A 22 -30.22 9.87 -35.99
N MET A 23 -28.92 10.14 -36.12
CA MET A 23 -28.22 11.10 -35.27
C MET A 23 -28.68 12.54 -35.57
N GLU A 24 -29.95 12.86 -35.27
CA GLU A 24 -30.38 14.27 -35.20
C GLU A 24 -29.59 14.98 -34.09
N PRO A 25 -29.16 16.24 -34.28
CA PRO A 25 -28.54 17.01 -33.22
C PRO A 25 -29.58 17.28 -32.12
N LEU A 26 -29.29 16.80 -30.90
CA LEU A 26 -30.12 17.01 -29.71
C LEU A 26 -30.46 18.49 -29.55
N LYS A 27 -31.74 18.80 -29.34
CA LYS A 27 -32.21 20.19 -29.33
C LYS A 27 -31.80 20.84 -28.02
N VAL A 28 -31.61 22.17 -28.04
CA VAL A 28 -30.99 22.89 -26.91
C VAL A 28 -31.76 22.68 -25.59
N TRP A 29 -33.09 22.55 -25.64
CA TRP A 29 -33.90 22.23 -24.46
C TRP A 29 -33.77 20.78 -23.98
N GLU A 30 -33.55 19.81 -24.88
CA GLU A 30 -33.29 18.40 -24.50
C GLU A 30 -31.93 18.28 -23.82
N LEU A 31 -30.92 19.02 -24.29
CA LEU A 31 -29.63 19.15 -23.60
C LEU A 31 -29.78 19.88 -22.26
N GLN A 32 -30.69 20.85 -22.15
CA GLN A 32 -30.95 21.58 -20.91
C GLN A 32 -31.68 20.71 -19.87
N ASP A 33 -32.62 19.85 -20.30
CA ASP A 33 -33.28 18.87 -19.44
C ASP A 33 -32.34 17.73 -19.04
N LEU A 34 -31.56 17.16 -19.97
CA LEU A 34 -30.52 16.18 -19.65
C LEU A 34 -29.46 16.72 -18.68
N SER A 35 -29.00 17.96 -18.86
CA SER A 35 -28.05 18.60 -17.93
C SER A 35 -28.70 18.99 -16.60
N PHE A 36 -29.99 19.34 -16.57
CA PHE A 36 -30.74 19.54 -15.33
C PHE A 36 -30.96 18.24 -14.56
N GLN A 37 -31.36 17.15 -15.22
CA GLN A 37 -31.50 15.83 -14.61
C GLN A 37 -30.15 15.26 -14.14
N ALA A 38 -29.07 15.51 -14.88
CA ALA A 38 -27.71 15.17 -14.46
C ALA A 38 -27.27 16.01 -13.25
N ALA A 39 -27.51 17.33 -13.25
CA ALA A 39 -27.20 18.20 -12.12
C ALA A 39 -28.04 17.83 -10.88
N ALA A 40 -29.33 17.52 -11.05
CA ALA A 40 -30.20 17.04 -9.99
C ALA A 40 -29.69 15.71 -9.41
N ARG A 41 -29.28 14.75 -10.24
CA ARG A 41 -28.62 13.50 -9.79
C ARG A 41 -27.28 13.74 -9.09
N ILE A 42 -26.50 14.72 -9.54
CA ILE A 42 -25.23 15.11 -8.91
C ILE A 42 -25.46 15.77 -7.54
N MET A 43 -26.56 16.52 -7.38
CA MET A 43 -26.96 17.15 -6.11
C MET A 43 -27.74 16.21 -5.18
N SER A 44 -28.40 15.18 -5.71
CA SER A 44 -29.16 14.18 -4.94
C SER A 44 -28.36 12.91 -4.66
N ALA A 45 -27.21 12.71 -5.31
CA ALA A 45 -26.27 11.66 -4.94
C ALA A 45 -25.82 11.89 -3.49
N PRO A 46 -25.80 10.86 -2.63
CA PRO A 46 -25.25 11.01 -1.30
C PRO A 46 -23.80 11.48 -1.41
N VAL A 47 -23.39 12.40 -0.54
CA VAL A 47 -21.96 12.75 -0.44
C VAL A 47 -21.25 11.51 0.06
N TYR A 48 -20.54 10.82 -0.83
CA TYR A 48 -19.87 9.56 -0.50
C TYR A 48 -18.82 9.81 0.58
N ASP A 49 -19.07 9.30 1.79
CA ASP A 49 -18.23 9.52 2.97
C ASP A 49 -16.77 9.21 2.64
N ALA A 50 -15.95 10.25 2.56
CA ALA A 50 -14.56 10.05 2.21
C ALA A 50 -13.84 9.32 3.36
N LEU A 51 -13.10 8.26 3.05
CA LEU A 51 -12.52 7.38 4.05
C LEU A 51 -11.14 7.89 4.47
N LYS A 52 -11.05 8.51 5.65
CA LYS A 52 -9.77 8.85 6.30
C LYS A 52 -9.39 7.76 7.29
N VAL A 53 -8.37 6.97 6.97
CA VAL A 53 -7.80 5.98 7.90
C VAL A 53 -6.52 6.56 8.49
N LEU A 54 -6.48 6.72 9.82
CA LEU A 54 -5.29 7.18 10.54
C LEU A 54 -4.58 6.01 11.22
N PHE A 55 -3.27 5.92 11.00
CA PHE A 55 -2.37 5.01 11.69
C PHE A 55 -1.53 5.80 12.69
N VAL A 56 -1.71 5.48 13.97
CA VAL A 56 -1.08 6.16 15.11
C VAL A 56 -0.60 5.15 16.15
N ASP A 57 0.47 5.51 16.85
CA ASP A 57 0.82 4.90 18.13
C ASP A 57 0.18 5.77 19.24
N PRO A 58 -0.67 5.21 20.13
CA PRO A 58 -1.33 5.99 21.19
C PRO A 58 -0.37 6.59 22.23
N VAL A 59 0.91 6.19 22.21
CA VAL A 59 1.98 6.64 23.11
C VAL A 59 2.86 7.74 22.44
N GLN A 60 2.58 8.14 21.20
CA GLN A 60 3.21 9.32 20.57
C GLN A 60 2.55 10.63 20.99
N GLU A 61 3.35 11.69 21.16
CA GLU A 61 2.90 13.04 21.54
C GLU A 61 1.90 13.62 20.52
N ASP A 62 2.21 13.49 19.23
CA ASP A 62 1.37 13.95 18.09
C ASP A 62 -0.07 13.39 18.10
N THR A 63 -0.28 12.22 18.73
CA THR A 63 -1.57 11.52 18.68
C THR A 63 -2.70 12.29 19.36
N GLY A 64 -2.40 13.11 20.38
CA GLY A 64 -3.41 13.95 21.04
C GLY A 64 -4.07 14.93 20.09
N ASP A 65 -3.30 15.59 19.21
CA ASP A 65 -3.82 16.59 18.29
C ASP A 65 -4.61 15.96 17.13
N TYR A 66 -4.24 14.74 16.70
CA TYR A 66 -5.06 13.99 15.75
C TYR A 66 -6.41 13.52 16.32
N MET A 67 -6.50 13.29 17.64
CA MET A 67 -7.78 12.99 18.31
C MET A 67 -8.67 14.23 18.36
N LYS A 68 -8.14 15.38 18.78
CA LYS A 68 -8.85 16.68 18.76
C LYS A 68 -9.35 17.01 17.34
N LEU A 69 -8.54 16.79 16.31
CA LEU A 69 -8.89 17.03 14.91
C LEU A 69 -9.99 16.07 14.39
N ALA A 70 -10.06 14.84 14.88
CA ALA A 70 -11.15 13.92 14.56
C ALA A 70 -12.45 14.27 15.29
N GLU A 71 -12.37 14.72 16.55
CA GLU A 71 -13.52 15.25 17.29
C GLU A 71 -14.10 16.49 16.61
N LEU A 72 -13.26 17.43 16.17
CA LEU A 72 -13.64 18.63 15.42
C LEU A 72 -14.46 18.27 14.17
N PHE A 73 -13.98 17.32 13.36
CA PHE A 73 -14.72 16.84 12.18
C PHE A 73 -16.04 16.13 12.53
N TYR A 74 -16.10 15.42 13.66
CA TYR A 74 -17.30 14.75 14.13
C TYR A 74 -18.38 15.77 14.57
N HIS A 75 -18.05 16.72 15.44
CA HIS A 75 -18.98 17.77 15.88
C HIS A 75 -19.47 18.65 14.73
N HIS A 76 -18.60 18.95 13.76
CA HIS A 76 -18.98 19.73 12.57
C HIS A 76 -19.72 18.91 11.49
N ASN A 77 -20.00 17.62 11.72
CA ASN A 77 -20.72 16.74 10.80
C ASN A 77 -20.13 16.75 9.38
N VAL A 78 -18.79 16.72 9.28
CA VAL A 78 -18.09 16.66 7.99
C VAL A 78 -18.38 15.28 7.35
N PRO A 79 -18.71 15.19 6.04
CA PRO A 79 -19.01 13.93 5.35
C PRO A 79 -17.73 13.11 5.08
N LEU A 80 -17.15 12.62 6.17
CA LEU A 80 -15.84 11.99 6.26
C LEU A 80 -15.92 10.81 7.23
N ARG A 81 -15.79 9.59 6.72
CA ARG A 81 -15.68 8.41 7.58
C ARG A 81 -14.26 8.31 8.11
N ILE A 82 -14.08 8.69 9.38
CA ILE A 82 -12.81 8.56 10.09
C ILE A 82 -12.69 7.15 10.67
N GLY A 83 -11.53 6.52 10.51
CA GLY A 83 -11.18 5.26 11.16
C GLY A 83 -9.77 5.32 11.74
N PHE A 84 -9.62 4.88 12.99
CA PHE A 84 -8.33 4.80 13.67
C PHE A 84 -7.81 3.36 13.66
N VAL A 85 -6.49 3.20 13.45
CA VAL A 85 -5.78 1.93 13.59
C VAL A 85 -4.59 2.15 14.53
N PHE A 86 -4.78 1.80 15.79
CA PHE A 86 -3.72 1.84 16.80
C PHE A 86 -2.66 0.78 16.49
N ILE A 87 -1.39 1.18 16.50
CA ILE A 87 -0.26 0.29 16.23
C ILE A 87 0.42 -0.05 17.55
N LEU A 88 -0.07 -1.15 18.12
CA LEU A 88 0.25 -1.61 19.46
C LEU A 88 1.41 -2.62 19.48
N ASN A 89 1.98 -2.77 20.67
CA ASN A 89 3.03 -3.73 20.95
C ASN A 89 2.51 -5.18 20.87
N THR A 90 3.12 -6.00 20.00
CA THR A 90 2.62 -7.34 19.62
C THR A 90 3.11 -8.48 20.52
N LYS A 91 3.76 -8.19 21.65
CA LYS A 91 4.25 -9.18 22.61
C LYS A 91 3.15 -9.57 23.59
N GLU A 92 2.86 -10.87 23.71
CA GLU A 92 1.82 -11.37 24.63
C GLU A 92 2.18 -11.18 26.11
N GLU A 93 3.47 -11.18 26.45
CA GLU A 93 3.99 -11.13 27.82
C GLU A 93 3.82 -9.75 28.51
N ILE A 94 3.47 -8.69 27.78
CA ILE A 94 3.40 -7.32 28.31
C ILE A 94 2.00 -7.02 28.83
N ASP A 95 1.94 -6.44 30.04
CA ASP A 95 0.71 -6.13 30.75
C ASP A 95 0.17 -4.73 30.44
N GLY A 96 -1.16 -4.55 30.54
CA GLY A 96 -1.79 -3.22 30.43
C GLY A 96 -1.45 -2.30 31.61
N ASN A 97 -0.85 -2.82 32.68
CA ASN A 97 -0.27 -2.00 33.73
C ASN A 97 1.11 -1.40 33.37
N GLU A 98 1.78 -1.90 32.33
CA GLU A 98 3.11 -1.44 31.88
C GLU A 98 3.03 -0.58 30.61
N ASP A 99 2.18 -0.93 29.65
CA ASP A 99 2.06 -0.31 28.33
C ASP A 99 0.72 0.42 28.18
N ALA A 100 0.77 1.75 28.10
CA ALA A 100 -0.42 2.61 28.03
C ALA A 100 -1.26 2.41 26.74
N GLY A 101 -0.62 1.97 25.64
CA GLY A 101 -1.34 1.64 24.41
C GLY A 101 -2.14 0.35 24.54
N ILE A 102 -1.58 -0.67 25.20
CA ILE A 102 -2.30 -1.90 25.54
C ILE A 102 -3.44 -1.59 26.53
N ALA A 103 -3.19 -0.72 27.51
CA ALA A 103 -4.20 -0.28 28.47
C ALA A 103 -5.42 0.38 27.79
N LEU A 104 -5.16 1.32 26.88
CA LEU A 104 -6.20 2.01 26.11
C LEU A 104 -6.99 1.04 25.23
N TRP A 105 -6.32 0.07 24.58
CA TRP A 105 -7.00 -0.89 23.71
C TRP A 105 -7.94 -1.85 24.48
N ARG A 106 -7.48 -2.41 25.60
CA ARG A 106 -8.32 -3.27 26.46
C ARG A 106 -9.49 -2.49 27.07
N THR A 107 -9.26 -1.23 27.43
CA THR A 107 -10.31 -0.32 27.93
C THR A 107 -11.32 0.04 26.85
N PHE A 108 -10.88 0.28 25.61
CA PHE A 108 -11.77 0.52 24.46
C PHE A 108 -12.71 -0.65 24.21
N ASN A 109 -12.16 -1.86 24.14
CA ASN A 109 -12.94 -3.08 23.92
C ASN A 109 -13.95 -3.32 25.06
N TYR A 110 -13.54 -3.14 26.33
CA TYR A 110 -14.46 -3.22 27.47
C TYR A 110 -15.65 -2.24 27.36
N ILE A 111 -15.40 -0.96 27.07
CA ILE A 111 -16.47 0.05 26.93
C ILE A 111 -17.34 -0.21 25.68
N ALA A 112 -16.75 -0.76 24.61
CA ALA A 112 -17.48 -1.12 23.39
C ALA A 112 -18.38 -2.36 23.57
N GLU A 113 -18.04 -3.27 24.49
CA GLU A 113 -18.87 -4.45 24.84
C GLU A 113 -19.97 -4.12 25.86
N GLU A 114 -19.69 -3.27 26.86
CA GLU A 114 -20.68 -2.83 27.88
C GLU A 114 -21.66 -1.77 27.37
N SER A 115 -21.30 -1.00 26.33
CA SER A 115 -22.11 0.09 25.79
C SER A 115 -22.14 0.12 24.26
N ASP A 116 -21.23 0.85 23.63
CA ASP A 116 -21.12 0.95 22.17
C ASP A 116 -19.76 1.58 21.79
N THR A 117 -19.28 1.21 20.61
CA THR A 117 -18.14 1.78 19.89
C THR A 117 -18.12 3.31 19.86
N SER A 118 -19.27 3.97 19.69
CA SER A 118 -19.36 5.44 19.72
C SER A 118 -19.09 6.02 21.10
N GLN A 119 -19.60 5.40 22.18
CA GLN A 119 -19.32 5.84 23.55
C GLN A 119 -17.85 5.59 23.90
N ALA A 120 -17.31 4.41 23.57
CA ALA A 120 -15.91 4.07 23.77
C ALA A 120 -14.95 5.06 23.07
N PHE A 121 -15.34 5.58 21.89
CA PHE A 121 -14.58 6.61 21.19
C PHE A 121 -14.67 8.00 21.89
N THR A 122 -15.85 8.38 22.40
CA THR A 122 -16.00 9.62 23.20
C THR A 122 -15.20 9.55 24.51
N SER A 123 -15.21 8.42 25.23
CA SER A 123 -14.40 8.21 26.44
C SER A 123 -12.89 8.34 26.16
N ILE A 124 -12.41 7.85 25.00
CA ILE A 124 -11.02 8.06 24.56
C ILE A 124 -10.71 9.53 24.29
N ILE A 125 -11.60 10.26 23.62
CA ILE A 125 -11.42 11.70 23.36
C ILE A 125 -11.36 12.48 24.69
N ASN A 126 -12.27 12.21 25.62
CA ASN A 126 -12.26 12.80 26.96
C ASN A 126 -10.93 12.57 27.68
N MET A 127 -10.43 11.32 27.66
CA MET A 127 -9.12 10.97 28.23
C MET A 127 -7.95 11.71 27.55
N TYR A 128 -7.99 11.92 26.23
CA TYR A 128 -6.96 12.71 25.54
C TYR A 128 -7.03 14.22 25.83
N HIS A 129 -8.20 14.77 26.22
CA HIS A 129 -8.32 16.15 26.72
C HIS A 129 -7.74 16.35 28.12
N GLU A 130 -7.72 15.31 28.96
CA GLU A 130 -7.02 15.36 30.26
C GLU A 130 -5.49 15.33 30.12
N VAL A 131 -4.97 14.85 28.98
CA VAL A 131 -3.54 14.90 28.66
C VAL A 131 -3.16 16.31 28.21
N LYS A 132 -2.41 17.02 29.07
CA LYS A 132 -1.86 18.34 28.76
C LYS A 132 -0.97 18.29 27.51
N ASP A 133 -1.11 19.29 26.64
CA ASP A 133 -0.38 19.42 25.38
C ASP A 133 1.13 19.10 25.53
N GLY A 134 1.66 18.30 24.61
CA GLY A 134 3.06 17.83 24.63
C GLY A 134 3.39 16.79 25.71
N ASN A 135 2.41 16.12 26.31
CA ASN A 135 2.64 14.97 27.21
C ASN A 135 2.14 13.67 26.57
N VAL A 136 2.82 12.58 26.90
CA VAL A 136 2.47 11.22 26.47
C VAL A 136 1.34 10.63 27.32
N LEU A 137 0.47 9.82 26.71
CA LEU A 137 -0.56 9.04 27.41
C LEU A 137 0.07 8.12 28.47
N THR A 138 -0.41 8.18 29.71
CA THR A 138 0.06 7.31 30.80
C THR A 138 -1.02 6.31 31.23
N VAL A 139 -0.59 5.17 31.77
CA VAL A 139 -1.46 4.15 32.37
C VAL A 139 -2.35 4.72 33.50
N ASN A 140 -1.92 5.81 34.15
CA ASN A 140 -2.72 6.47 35.19
C ASN A 140 -3.97 7.13 34.59
N HIS A 141 -3.86 7.82 33.44
CA HIS A 141 -5.02 8.45 32.79
C HIS A 141 -6.09 7.41 32.43
N VAL A 142 -5.66 6.25 31.92
CA VAL A 142 -6.56 5.11 31.61
C VAL A 142 -7.24 4.57 32.88
N LYS A 143 -6.52 4.47 34.00
CA LYS A 143 -7.06 4.01 35.28
C LYS A 143 -8.01 5.03 35.92
N ASP A 144 -7.74 6.32 35.76
CA ASP A 144 -8.58 7.37 36.32
C ASP A 144 -9.85 7.60 35.48
N LEU A 145 -9.80 7.43 34.15
CA LEU A 145 -10.98 7.27 33.29
C LEU A 145 -11.86 6.10 33.75
N LEU A 146 -11.28 4.89 33.88
CA LEU A 146 -12.00 3.69 34.34
C LEU A 146 -12.68 3.91 35.70
N ARG A 147 -12.02 4.59 36.65
CA ARG A 147 -12.58 4.94 37.97
C ARG A 147 -13.70 5.98 37.90
N SER A 148 -13.64 6.90 36.93
CA SER A 148 -14.60 7.99 36.76
C SER A 148 -15.88 7.50 36.10
N GLU A 149 -15.77 6.80 34.96
CA GLU A 149 -16.92 6.36 34.18
C GLU A 149 -17.46 4.98 34.61
N TYR A 150 -16.60 4.07 35.11
CA TYR A 150 -16.98 2.70 35.47
C TYR A 150 -16.55 2.28 36.90
N PRO A 151 -17.08 2.89 37.98
CA PRO A 151 -16.69 2.60 39.38
C PRO A 151 -16.91 1.15 39.86
N HIS A 152 -17.57 0.31 39.06
CA HIS A 152 -17.85 -1.10 39.36
C HIS A 152 -16.93 -2.08 38.60
N ALA A 153 -16.14 -1.59 37.65
CA ALA A 153 -15.26 -2.41 36.82
C ALA A 153 -13.95 -2.77 37.56
N ASP A 154 -13.54 -4.03 37.51
CA ASP A 154 -12.20 -4.41 37.99
C ASP A 154 -11.14 -4.06 36.95
N ALA A 155 -10.50 -2.91 37.15
CA ALA A 155 -9.39 -2.46 36.32
C ALA A 155 -8.21 -3.46 36.28
N GLN A 156 -8.04 -4.34 37.28
CA GLN A 156 -6.99 -5.37 37.23
C GLN A 156 -7.37 -6.54 36.31
N SER A 157 -8.66 -6.90 36.24
CA SER A 157 -9.18 -7.88 35.28
C SER A 157 -9.11 -7.34 33.85
N ILE A 158 -9.52 -6.09 33.61
CA ILE A 158 -9.49 -5.45 32.29
C ILE A 158 -8.05 -5.26 31.77
N LEU A 159 -7.14 -4.76 32.62
CA LEU A 159 -5.77 -4.43 32.19
C LEU A 159 -4.83 -5.64 32.17
N GLY A 160 -5.16 -6.75 32.84
CA GLY A 160 -4.27 -7.90 33.06
C GLY A 160 -3.85 -8.68 31.81
N VAL A 161 -2.71 -9.40 31.89
CA VAL A 161 -2.10 -10.19 30.80
C VAL A 161 -3.04 -11.21 30.15
N HIS A 162 -4.01 -11.73 30.91
CA HIS A 162 -5.01 -12.70 30.45
C HIS A 162 -6.43 -12.09 30.34
N SER A 163 -6.51 -10.77 30.14
CA SER A 163 -7.75 -10.06 29.84
C SER A 163 -8.40 -10.58 28.56
N GLU A 164 -9.72 -10.81 28.61
CA GLU A 164 -10.50 -11.27 27.47
C GLU A 164 -10.56 -10.19 26.37
N TYR A 165 -10.46 -8.91 26.76
CA TYR A 165 -10.48 -7.72 25.91
C TYR A 165 -9.20 -7.48 25.08
N ASP A 166 -8.28 -8.46 24.99
CA ASP A 166 -7.04 -8.36 24.20
C ASP A 166 -7.23 -8.68 22.70
N GLU A 167 -8.44 -9.03 22.26
CA GLU A 167 -8.72 -9.35 20.85
C GLU A 167 -8.30 -8.20 19.91
N GLY A 168 -7.87 -8.55 18.70
CA GLY A 168 -7.50 -7.59 17.66
C GLY A 168 -6.13 -6.92 17.85
N ARG A 169 -5.50 -6.93 19.04
CA ARG A 169 -4.22 -6.25 19.32
C ARG A 169 -3.12 -6.56 18.29
N LYS A 170 -2.96 -7.83 17.92
CA LYS A 170 -1.98 -8.27 16.89
C LYS A 170 -2.40 -7.91 15.45
N ALA A 171 -3.68 -7.65 15.18
CA ALA A 171 -4.21 -7.43 13.85
C ALA A 171 -3.78 -6.06 13.29
N GLY A 172 -3.93 -4.98 14.06
CA GLY A 172 -3.58 -3.61 13.62
C GLY A 172 -2.10 -3.48 13.21
N ALA A 173 -1.19 -3.89 14.09
CA ALA A 173 0.24 -3.91 13.79
C ALA A 173 0.63 -4.88 12.65
N THR A 174 -0.10 -5.99 12.46
CA THR A 174 0.11 -6.90 11.31
C THR A 174 -0.42 -6.29 10.01
N PHE A 175 -1.52 -5.55 10.05
CA PHE A 175 -2.10 -4.85 8.91
C PHE A 175 -1.16 -3.73 8.43
N TYR A 176 -0.65 -2.89 9.35
CA TYR A 176 0.32 -1.85 8.99
C TYR A 176 1.62 -2.40 8.37
N LYS A 177 2.13 -3.52 8.91
CA LYS A 177 3.29 -4.24 8.33
C LYS A 177 3.00 -4.80 6.92
N LYS A 178 1.73 -5.12 6.60
CA LYS A 178 1.30 -5.52 5.25
C LYS A 178 1.18 -4.32 4.31
N THR A 179 0.52 -3.23 4.70
CA THR A 179 0.29 -2.05 3.85
C THR A 179 1.59 -1.36 3.44
N GLY A 180 2.60 -1.34 4.33
CA GLY A 180 3.96 -0.90 4.01
C GLY A 180 4.17 0.60 3.90
N LEU A 181 3.30 1.40 4.54
CA LEU A 181 3.18 2.84 4.34
C LEU A 181 4.44 3.64 4.73
N GLY A 182 5.12 3.28 5.83
CA GLY A 182 6.35 3.94 6.25
C GLY A 182 6.53 3.96 7.78
N PRO A 183 7.19 5.00 8.35
CA PRO A 183 7.14 5.29 9.78
C PRO A 183 5.78 5.91 10.15
N LEU A 184 5.56 6.13 11.46
CA LEU A 184 4.38 6.79 12.02
C LEU A 184 4.71 8.23 12.45
N PRO A 185 3.70 9.12 12.58
CA PRO A 185 2.28 8.92 12.25
C PRO A 185 2.01 8.90 10.73
N GLN A 186 0.88 8.34 10.30
CA GLN A 186 0.52 8.28 8.87
C GLN A 186 -1.01 8.21 8.64
N ALA A 187 -1.54 9.09 7.81
CA ALA A 187 -2.93 9.00 7.31
C ALA A 187 -3.01 8.44 5.89
N LEU A 188 -4.17 7.85 5.56
CA LEU A 188 -4.66 7.61 4.20
C LEU A 188 -5.98 8.38 4.01
N PHE A 189 -6.19 8.95 2.83
CA PHE A 189 -7.48 9.50 2.37
C PHE A 189 -7.89 8.79 1.08
N ASN A 190 -9.01 8.06 1.08
CA ASN A 190 -9.46 7.27 -0.07
C ASN A 190 -8.33 6.40 -0.67
N GLY A 191 -7.57 5.72 0.20
CA GLY A 191 -6.43 4.88 -0.18
C GLY A 191 -5.12 5.61 -0.53
N VAL A 192 -5.13 6.93 -0.71
CA VAL A 192 -3.94 7.74 -1.01
C VAL A 192 -3.25 8.18 0.28
N PRO A 193 -1.94 7.93 0.49
CA PRO A 193 -1.22 8.43 1.66
C PRO A 193 -0.98 9.94 1.61
N PHE A 194 -0.92 10.55 2.79
CA PHE A 194 -0.43 11.91 2.99
C PHE A 194 1.10 11.91 3.03
N ASN A 195 1.73 12.99 2.56
CA ASN A 195 3.15 13.25 2.74
C ASN A 195 3.42 13.72 4.18
N ARG A 196 4.69 13.68 4.64
CA ARG A 196 5.02 14.08 6.02
C ARG A 196 4.79 15.57 6.30
N GLU A 197 4.92 16.41 5.27
CA GLU A 197 4.56 17.83 5.35
C GLU A 197 3.05 17.97 5.61
N GLU A 198 2.22 17.30 4.80
CA GLU A 198 0.75 17.27 4.92
C GLU A 198 0.20 16.56 6.19
N MET A 199 1.08 16.05 7.07
CA MET A 199 0.72 15.39 8.33
C MET A 199 0.81 16.32 9.55
N ASP A 200 1.31 17.54 9.41
CA ASP A 200 1.25 18.54 10.49
C ASP A 200 -0.20 18.84 10.90
N ALA A 201 -0.45 18.98 12.20
CA ALA A 201 -1.81 19.09 12.73
C ALA A 201 -2.54 20.37 12.24
N ALA A 202 -1.83 21.48 12.04
CA ALA A 202 -2.43 22.73 11.57
C ALA A 202 -2.72 22.72 10.06
N GLU A 203 -1.87 22.09 9.25
CA GLU A 203 -2.11 21.94 7.81
C GLU A 203 -3.14 20.83 7.50
N LEU A 204 -3.17 19.74 8.27
CA LEU A 204 -3.97 18.54 7.99
C LEU A 204 -5.49 18.81 7.92
N GLU A 205 -6.03 19.80 8.65
CA GLU A 205 -7.43 20.20 8.50
C GLU A 205 -7.71 20.73 7.09
N THR A 206 -6.91 21.71 6.65
CA THR A 206 -7.03 22.35 5.33
C THR A 206 -6.77 21.35 4.21
N VAL A 207 -5.74 20.50 4.34
CA VAL A 207 -5.44 19.47 3.33
C VAL A 207 -6.57 18.45 3.22
N VAL A 208 -7.18 18.00 4.33
CA VAL A 208 -8.34 17.09 4.27
C VAL A 208 -9.52 17.75 3.55
N LEU A 209 -9.86 18.99 3.88
CA LEU A 209 -10.96 19.72 3.22
C LEU A 209 -10.71 19.90 1.71
N GLN A 210 -9.46 20.20 1.31
CA GLN A 210 -9.10 20.27 -0.11
C GLN A 210 -9.23 18.89 -0.79
N ARG A 211 -8.70 17.82 -0.18
CA ARG A 211 -8.79 16.45 -0.72
C ARG A 211 -10.24 15.96 -0.85
N ILE A 212 -11.14 16.39 0.03
CA ILE A 212 -12.60 16.16 -0.11
C ILE A 212 -13.11 16.82 -1.39
N ILE A 213 -12.85 18.11 -1.60
CA ILE A 213 -13.30 18.86 -2.80
C ILE A 213 -12.77 18.21 -4.10
N ASP A 214 -11.48 17.87 -4.13
CA ASP A 214 -10.84 17.20 -5.28
C ASP A 214 -11.48 15.83 -5.57
N ALA A 215 -11.78 15.04 -4.52
CA ALA A 215 -12.43 13.74 -4.65
C ALA A 215 -13.92 13.83 -5.03
N THR A 216 -14.66 14.82 -4.53
CA THR A 216 -16.04 15.08 -4.95
C THR A 216 -16.12 15.23 -6.47
N GLY A 217 -15.20 15.99 -7.08
CA GLY A 217 -15.13 16.13 -8.54
C GLY A 217 -14.90 14.81 -9.29
N PHE A 218 -14.20 13.83 -8.69
CA PHE A 218 -14.05 12.49 -9.26
C PHE A 218 -15.37 11.70 -9.21
N PHE A 219 -16.02 11.62 -8.05
CA PHE A 219 -17.28 10.89 -7.89
C PHE A 219 -18.41 11.48 -8.75
N GLN A 220 -18.52 12.81 -8.83
CA GLN A 220 -19.51 13.48 -9.69
C GLN A 220 -19.36 13.08 -11.17
N ARG A 221 -18.12 12.92 -11.67
CA ARG A 221 -17.87 12.42 -13.04
C ARG A 221 -18.24 10.94 -13.18
N ALA A 222 -17.99 10.11 -12.17
CA ALA A 222 -18.36 8.69 -12.19
C ALA A 222 -19.90 8.49 -12.22
N VAL A 223 -20.65 9.29 -11.46
CA VAL A 223 -22.12 9.33 -11.49
C VAL A 223 -22.63 9.86 -12.84
N PHE A 224 -22.06 10.95 -13.35
CA PHE A 224 -22.43 11.51 -14.66
C PHE A 224 -22.23 10.51 -15.81
N MET A 225 -21.15 9.72 -15.78
CA MET A 225 -20.85 8.68 -16.77
C MET A 225 -21.65 7.38 -16.55
N GLY A 226 -22.50 7.31 -15.51
CA GLY A 226 -23.29 6.11 -15.17
C GLY A 226 -22.47 4.93 -14.64
N LEU A 227 -21.19 5.15 -14.30
CA LEU A 227 -20.29 4.13 -13.73
C LEU A 227 -20.64 3.83 -12.27
N LEU A 228 -21.08 4.87 -11.54
CA LEU A 228 -21.54 4.79 -10.16
C LEU A 228 -23.04 5.06 -10.11
N ASN A 229 -23.78 4.21 -9.39
CA ASN A 229 -25.24 4.25 -9.26
C ASN A 229 -25.66 3.61 -7.93
N ASP A 230 -26.93 3.74 -7.57
CA ASP A 230 -27.50 3.35 -6.27
C ASP A 230 -27.38 1.85 -5.92
N HIS A 231 -26.97 0.99 -6.85
CA HIS A 231 -26.71 -0.43 -6.64
C HIS A 231 -25.22 -0.77 -6.46
N VAL A 232 -24.32 0.21 -6.59
CA VAL A 232 -22.87 0.04 -6.51
C VAL A 232 -22.34 0.78 -5.29
N ASN A 233 -21.66 0.05 -4.39
CA ASN A 233 -20.97 0.64 -3.25
C ASN A 233 -19.79 1.50 -3.74
N ALA A 234 -19.78 2.78 -3.38
CA ALA A 234 -18.73 3.73 -3.78
C ALA A 234 -17.33 3.37 -3.23
N ILE A 235 -17.26 2.66 -2.09
CA ILE A 235 -15.99 2.16 -1.54
C ILE A 235 -15.42 1.06 -2.44
N ASP A 236 -16.25 0.08 -2.83
CA ASP A 236 -15.82 -1.02 -3.70
C ASP A 236 -15.45 -0.50 -5.09
N PHE A 237 -16.25 0.42 -5.65
CA PHE A 237 -15.93 1.14 -6.89
C PHE A 237 -14.58 1.88 -6.83
N LEU A 238 -14.21 2.44 -5.67
CA LEU A 238 -12.93 3.10 -5.49
C LEU A 238 -11.77 2.10 -5.32
N MET A 239 -12.01 0.93 -4.72
CA MET A 239 -10.99 -0.13 -4.58
C MET A 239 -10.73 -0.91 -5.88
N ASP A 240 -11.73 -1.02 -6.76
CA ASP A 240 -11.62 -1.60 -8.10
C ASP A 240 -10.82 -0.72 -9.09
N GLN A 241 -10.40 0.49 -8.70
CA GLN A 241 -9.63 1.36 -9.56
C GLN A 241 -8.22 0.80 -9.82
N HIS A 242 -7.82 0.78 -11.10
CA HIS A 242 -6.58 0.20 -11.62
C HIS A 242 -5.26 0.74 -11.00
N ASN A 243 -5.32 1.83 -10.24
CA ASN A 243 -4.20 2.43 -9.52
C ASN A 243 -4.12 2.03 -8.03
N VAL A 244 -5.14 1.36 -7.48
CA VAL A 244 -5.15 0.85 -6.10
C VAL A 244 -4.27 -0.39 -5.99
N VAL A 245 -3.47 -0.45 -4.92
CA VAL A 245 -2.53 -1.55 -4.66
C VAL A 245 -2.69 -2.07 -3.24
N SER A 246 -2.67 -3.39 -3.07
CA SER A 246 -2.79 -4.06 -1.76
C SER A 246 -1.59 -3.85 -0.83
N ARG A 247 -0.48 -3.32 -1.35
CA ARG A 247 0.71 -2.92 -0.60
C ARG A 247 1.42 -1.77 -1.31
N ILE A 248 1.64 -0.67 -0.60
CA ILE A 248 2.50 0.42 -1.06
C ILE A 248 3.95 0.03 -0.78
N ASN A 249 4.84 0.34 -1.73
CA ASN A 249 6.28 0.20 -1.56
C ASN A 249 6.95 1.48 -2.05
N PRO A 250 7.47 2.35 -1.16
CA PRO A 250 8.04 3.64 -1.57
C PRO A 250 9.28 3.50 -2.46
N THR A 251 9.97 2.34 -2.45
CA THR A 251 11.10 2.07 -3.36
C THR A 251 10.67 1.73 -4.79
N ILE A 252 9.39 1.42 -5.02
CA ILE A 252 8.83 1.09 -6.35
C ILE A 252 7.90 2.20 -6.86
N LEU A 253 7.08 2.74 -5.96
CA LEU A 253 6.03 3.74 -6.27
C LEU A 253 6.45 5.18 -5.97
N GLY A 254 7.63 5.39 -5.37
CA GLY A 254 8.17 6.73 -5.11
C GLY A 254 8.43 7.53 -6.38
N ALA A 255 8.36 8.86 -6.25
CA ALA A 255 8.63 9.78 -7.36
C ALA A 255 10.08 9.68 -7.89
N GLU A 256 11.05 9.42 -7.00
CA GLU A 256 12.44 9.15 -7.37
C GLU A 256 12.61 7.75 -8.02
N ARG A 257 12.53 7.69 -9.34
CA ARG A 257 12.84 6.47 -10.10
C ARG A 257 14.33 6.40 -10.43
N ARG A 258 15.04 5.44 -9.81
CA ARG A 258 16.48 5.19 -10.02
C ARG A 258 16.66 4.04 -11.01
N TYR A 259 17.47 4.27 -12.05
CA TYR A 259 17.65 3.32 -13.16
C TYR A 259 19.10 2.84 -13.27
N VAL A 260 19.28 1.58 -13.66
CA VAL A 260 20.59 0.97 -13.93
C VAL A 260 20.67 0.63 -15.42
N HIS A 261 21.64 1.21 -16.12
CA HIS A 261 21.89 0.88 -17.52
C HIS A 261 22.66 -0.45 -17.59
N PHE A 262 22.03 -1.50 -18.12
CA PHE A 262 22.65 -2.81 -18.34
C PHE A 262 23.49 -2.88 -19.63
N ARG A 263 24.01 -1.75 -20.11
CA ARG A 263 24.89 -1.70 -21.29
C ARG A 263 26.31 -2.07 -20.88
N SER A 264 26.97 -2.91 -21.65
CA SER A 264 28.43 -2.96 -21.67
C SER A 264 28.95 -1.73 -22.43
N THR A 265 29.67 -0.84 -21.77
CA THR A 265 30.41 0.23 -22.46
C THR A 265 31.66 -0.39 -23.10
N SER A 266 31.47 -0.99 -24.27
CA SER A 266 32.46 -1.77 -25.03
C SER A 266 33.56 -0.93 -25.68
N VAL A 267 33.29 0.36 -25.92
CA VAL A 267 34.14 1.26 -26.72
C VAL A 267 34.71 2.39 -25.85
N PRO A 268 36.02 2.40 -25.54
CA PRO A 268 36.67 3.45 -24.73
C PRO A 268 37.26 4.58 -25.60
N PHE A 269 36.60 4.95 -26.70
CA PHE A 269 37.10 5.93 -27.68
C PHE A 269 36.03 6.97 -28.00
N ASP A 270 36.44 8.22 -28.20
CA ASP A 270 35.57 9.29 -28.72
C ASP A 270 35.20 8.99 -30.18
N VAL A 271 33.98 8.51 -30.40
CA VAL A 271 33.48 8.16 -31.74
C VAL A 271 32.96 9.42 -32.46
N GLU A 272 33.85 10.39 -32.66
CA GLU A 272 33.60 11.56 -33.54
C GLU A 272 33.81 11.21 -35.01
N ASP A 273 34.59 10.16 -35.32
CA ASP A 273 34.82 9.68 -36.68
C ASP A 273 33.74 8.70 -37.17
N LEU A 274 33.13 9.05 -38.31
CA LEU A 274 32.14 8.27 -39.04
C LEU A 274 32.66 6.90 -39.49
N SER A 275 33.96 6.78 -39.81
CA SER A 275 34.53 5.49 -40.22
C SER A 275 34.47 4.48 -39.08
N THR A 276 34.87 4.89 -37.88
CA THR A 276 34.83 4.07 -36.65
C THR A 276 33.39 3.68 -36.29
N PHE A 277 32.44 4.62 -36.36
CA PHE A 277 31.01 4.33 -36.14
C PHE A 277 30.47 3.23 -37.08
N SER A 278 30.96 3.16 -38.33
CA SER A 278 30.47 2.18 -39.30
C SER A 278 30.79 0.72 -38.93
N PHE A 279 31.88 0.47 -38.19
CA PHE A 279 32.32 -0.88 -37.79
C PHE A 279 31.67 -1.41 -36.50
N LEU A 280 31.01 -0.55 -35.71
CA LEU A 280 30.29 -0.96 -34.50
C LEU A 280 29.12 -1.90 -34.82
N ASP A 281 28.75 -2.75 -33.87
CA ASP A 281 27.55 -3.60 -34.01
C ASP A 281 26.26 -2.76 -33.86
N SER A 282 25.09 -3.38 -34.08
CA SER A 282 23.81 -2.65 -34.00
C SER A 282 23.45 -2.19 -32.58
N GLN A 283 24.00 -2.80 -31.52
CA GLN A 283 23.75 -2.42 -30.12
C GLN A 283 24.65 -1.23 -29.72
N ASP A 284 25.90 -1.24 -30.18
CA ASP A 284 26.92 -0.21 -29.94
C ASP A 284 26.69 1.04 -30.81
N LYS A 285 26.22 0.89 -32.06
CA LYS A 285 25.69 2.03 -32.85
C LYS A 285 24.55 2.74 -32.13
N SER A 286 23.62 1.96 -31.56
CA SER A 286 22.55 2.48 -30.71
C SER A 286 23.03 2.99 -29.34
N ALA A 287 24.31 2.82 -28.97
CA ALA A 287 24.92 3.45 -27.80
C ALA A 287 25.48 4.82 -28.16
N VAL A 288 26.35 4.89 -29.17
CA VAL A 288 26.96 6.16 -29.63
C VAL A 288 25.91 7.19 -30.05
N ILE A 289 24.80 6.77 -30.69
CA ILE A 289 23.67 7.68 -30.96
C ILE A 289 23.03 8.18 -29.66
N SER A 290 22.77 7.27 -28.70
CA SER A 290 22.09 7.58 -27.44
C SER A 290 22.88 8.54 -26.55
N ASP A 291 24.20 8.38 -26.48
CA ASP A 291 25.05 9.19 -25.61
C ASP A 291 25.33 10.59 -26.21
N ASN A 292 25.34 10.71 -27.55
CA ASN A 292 25.42 11.99 -28.25
C ASN A 292 24.08 12.77 -28.29
N MET A 293 22.95 12.12 -27.98
CA MET A 293 21.66 12.80 -27.85
C MET A 293 21.57 13.58 -26.53
N LYS A 294 22.03 14.84 -26.57
CA LYS A 294 22.13 15.82 -25.46
C LYS A 294 20.89 16.04 -24.57
N TYR A 295 19.75 15.42 -24.87
CA TYR A 295 18.47 15.60 -24.17
C TYR A 295 18.15 14.51 -23.12
N LEU A 296 18.95 13.45 -22.97
CA LEU A 296 18.65 12.31 -22.07
C LEU A 296 19.86 11.78 -21.28
N THR A 297 20.34 12.49 -20.25
CA THR A 297 21.36 11.95 -19.32
C THR A 297 21.25 12.44 -17.86
N LYS A 298 21.26 11.50 -16.87
CA LYS A 298 22.25 11.41 -15.76
C LYS A 298 21.91 10.39 -14.63
N LYS A 299 22.90 9.52 -14.34
CA LYS A 299 23.36 9.00 -13.00
C LYS A 299 22.48 8.08 -12.09
N GLY A 300 22.63 6.75 -12.25
CA GLY A 300 22.68 5.72 -11.17
C GLY A 300 21.39 5.40 -10.36
N THR A 301 21.31 4.46 -9.38
CA THR A 301 22.15 3.35 -8.84
C THR A 301 21.40 2.79 -7.59
N LEU A 302 21.27 1.50 -7.20
CA LEU A 302 21.62 0.15 -7.74
C LEU A 302 20.67 -0.94 -7.12
N ILE A 303 20.87 -2.22 -7.53
CA ILE A 303 20.46 -3.56 -6.97
C ILE A 303 19.60 -3.66 -5.67
N LEU A 304 18.53 -4.48 -5.49
CA LEU A 304 18.00 -5.74 -6.10
C LEU A 304 18.40 -7.09 -5.45
N TYR A 305 17.68 -7.52 -4.38
CA TYR A 305 17.77 -8.90 -3.84
C TYR A 305 16.42 -9.67 -3.86
N MET A 306 15.31 -9.01 -3.56
CA MET A 306 14.00 -9.67 -3.35
C MET A 306 13.31 -10.20 -4.62
N GLY A 307 13.81 -9.88 -5.82
CA GLY A 307 13.20 -10.30 -7.08
C GLY A 307 13.37 -11.80 -7.39
N TYR A 308 14.40 -12.45 -6.85
CA TYR A 308 14.84 -13.78 -7.29
C TYR A 308 13.76 -14.87 -7.16
N MET A 309 13.04 -14.92 -6.03
CA MET A 309 12.09 -15.99 -5.74
C MET A 309 10.72 -15.85 -6.43
N TYR A 310 10.26 -14.62 -6.69
CA TYR A 310 8.93 -14.39 -7.25
C TYR A 310 8.93 -14.57 -8.77
N ILE A 311 9.90 -13.93 -9.45
CA ILE A 311 10.00 -13.89 -10.92
C ILE A 311 10.16 -15.31 -11.53
N GLN A 312 10.97 -16.16 -10.87
CA GLN A 312 11.29 -17.54 -11.27
C GLN A 312 10.14 -18.57 -11.12
N LYS A 313 8.98 -18.17 -10.58
CA LYS A 313 7.78 -19.03 -10.49
C LYS A 313 6.71 -18.72 -11.53
N THR A 314 6.62 -17.47 -11.98
CA THR A 314 5.41 -16.97 -12.65
C THR A 314 5.62 -16.49 -14.09
N SER A 315 6.86 -16.43 -14.60
CA SER A 315 7.15 -15.91 -15.94
C SER A 315 8.20 -16.75 -16.68
N SER A 316 7.94 -17.06 -17.96
CA SER A 316 8.87 -17.74 -18.87
C SER A 316 9.87 -16.80 -19.55
N HIS A 317 9.61 -15.50 -19.54
CA HIS A 317 10.31 -14.50 -20.36
C HIS A 317 11.40 -13.72 -19.62
N THR A 318 11.52 -13.84 -18.30
CA THR A 318 12.47 -13.03 -17.51
C THR A 318 13.80 -13.76 -17.32
N ARG A 319 14.89 -13.12 -17.75
CA ARG A 319 16.27 -13.55 -17.46
C ARG A 319 16.70 -13.03 -16.09
N VAL A 320 17.40 -13.85 -15.30
CA VAL A 320 17.83 -13.50 -13.94
C VAL A 320 19.34 -13.68 -13.81
N GLY A 321 20.06 -12.60 -13.51
CA GLY A 321 21.48 -12.61 -13.15
C GLY A 321 21.68 -12.39 -11.65
N ILE A 322 22.80 -12.87 -11.11
CA ILE A 322 23.24 -12.60 -9.73
C ILE A 322 24.55 -11.82 -9.79
N LEU A 323 24.60 -10.64 -9.15
CA LEU A 323 25.84 -9.95 -8.85
C LEU A 323 26.19 -10.18 -7.38
N ASN A 324 27.41 -10.64 -7.12
CA ASN A 324 27.95 -10.73 -5.77
C ASN A 324 28.61 -9.40 -5.39
N ASN A 325 28.12 -8.76 -4.32
CA ASN A 325 28.69 -7.51 -3.78
C ASN A 325 29.19 -7.74 -2.33
N PRO A 326 30.41 -8.28 -2.13
CA PRO A 326 30.90 -8.65 -0.80
C PRO A 326 31.43 -7.45 -0.03
N SER A 327 30.97 -7.26 1.21
CA SER A 327 31.39 -6.18 2.12
C SER A 327 32.85 -6.26 2.60
N SER A 328 33.60 -7.29 2.20
CA SER A 328 35.02 -7.50 2.57
C SER A 328 35.81 -8.00 1.37
N LYS A 329 37.12 -7.75 1.35
CA LYS A 329 38.01 -8.19 0.26
C LYS A 329 37.90 -9.71 0.05
N ILE A 330 37.71 -10.11 -1.21
CA ILE A 330 37.49 -11.50 -1.62
C ILE A 330 38.67 -12.37 -1.18
N LYS A 331 38.40 -13.30 -0.25
CA LYS A 331 39.27 -14.42 0.14
C LYS A 331 38.60 -15.74 -0.23
N GLU A 332 39.39 -16.80 -0.33
CA GLU A 332 38.93 -18.16 -0.64
C GLU A 332 37.83 -18.60 0.35
N ASP A 333 38.15 -18.53 1.65
CA ASP A 333 37.31 -18.98 2.76
C ASP A 333 36.00 -18.18 2.83
N ASN A 334 36.10 -16.84 2.80
CA ASN A 334 34.96 -15.93 2.90
C ASN A 334 34.01 -15.96 1.68
N THR A 335 34.42 -16.52 0.54
CA THR A 335 33.62 -16.45 -0.70
C THR A 335 33.24 -17.81 -1.29
N ALA A 336 33.54 -18.92 -0.62
CA ALA A 336 33.22 -20.27 -1.07
C ALA A 336 31.77 -20.42 -1.55
N ILE A 337 30.79 -19.93 -0.77
CA ILE A 337 29.34 -20.01 -1.10
C ILE A 337 29.02 -19.22 -2.39
N ALA A 338 29.48 -17.97 -2.49
CA ALA A 338 29.22 -17.12 -3.64
C ALA A 338 29.92 -17.64 -4.92
N ARG A 339 31.13 -18.20 -4.79
CA ARG A 339 31.83 -18.90 -5.88
C ARG A 339 31.07 -20.14 -6.32
N GLY A 340 30.59 -20.96 -5.37
CA GLY A 340 29.78 -22.15 -5.67
C GLY A 340 28.48 -21.82 -6.39
N ILE A 341 27.83 -20.72 -6.04
CA ILE A 341 26.65 -20.19 -6.76
C ILE A 341 27.05 -19.74 -8.17
N LEU A 342 28.11 -18.95 -8.34
CA LEU A 342 28.60 -18.51 -9.65
C LEU A 342 28.96 -19.70 -10.56
N THR A 343 29.68 -20.70 -10.05
CA THR A 343 29.99 -21.94 -10.78
C THR A 343 28.72 -22.69 -11.17
N ALA A 344 27.69 -22.74 -10.32
CA ALA A 344 26.41 -23.33 -10.70
C ALA A 344 25.74 -22.59 -11.86
N PHE A 345 25.71 -21.25 -11.84
CA PHE A 345 25.19 -20.43 -12.94
C PHE A 345 25.97 -20.58 -14.26
N LEU A 346 27.26 -20.92 -14.21
CA LEU A 346 28.10 -21.11 -15.39
C LEU A 346 28.12 -22.56 -15.91
N THR A 347 27.69 -23.54 -15.14
CA THR A 347 27.86 -24.98 -15.48
C THR A 347 26.58 -25.82 -15.44
N GLN A 348 25.52 -25.39 -14.76
CA GLN A 348 24.30 -26.17 -14.57
C GLN A 348 23.17 -25.66 -15.48
N ASN A 349 22.35 -26.57 -16.00
CA ASN A 349 21.11 -26.20 -16.67
C ASN A 349 20.08 -25.61 -15.68
N ASN A 350 19.06 -24.90 -16.19
CA ASN A 350 18.10 -24.16 -15.36
C ASN A 350 17.35 -25.02 -14.32
N SER A 351 17.10 -26.30 -14.60
CA SER A 351 16.44 -27.24 -13.67
C SER A 351 17.38 -27.71 -12.55
N SER A 352 18.62 -28.10 -12.88
CA SER A 352 19.64 -28.43 -11.89
C SER A 352 20.06 -27.23 -11.05
N LEU A 353 20.15 -26.03 -11.65
CA LEU A 353 20.37 -24.76 -10.96
C LEU A 353 19.27 -24.48 -9.91
N LYS A 354 18.00 -24.64 -10.31
CA LYS A 354 16.84 -24.47 -9.42
C LYS A 354 16.82 -25.51 -8.29
N SER A 355 17.22 -26.76 -8.59
CA SER A 355 17.42 -27.81 -7.59
C SER A 355 18.53 -27.44 -6.59
N PHE A 356 19.71 -27.03 -7.07
CA PHE A 356 20.85 -26.63 -6.25
C PHE A 356 20.54 -25.44 -5.33
N LEU A 357 19.93 -24.37 -5.86
CA LEU A 357 19.58 -23.20 -5.07
C LEU A 357 18.47 -23.49 -4.05
N SER A 358 17.48 -24.33 -4.39
CA SER A 358 16.45 -24.76 -3.43
C SER A 358 16.99 -25.69 -2.32
N LYS A 359 18.12 -26.37 -2.55
CA LYS A 359 18.86 -27.08 -1.51
C LYS A 359 19.60 -26.08 -0.61
N LEU A 360 20.36 -25.14 -1.18
CA LEU A 360 21.12 -24.14 -0.41
C LEU A 360 20.27 -23.25 0.51
N THR A 361 18.97 -23.07 0.22
CA THR A 361 18.04 -22.36 1.09
C THR A 361 17.55 -23.18 2.29
N LYS A 362 17.92 -24.46 2.44
CA LYS A 362 17.55 -25.27 3.60
C LYS A 362 18.53 -25.09 4.75
N GLU A 363 17.98 -24.93 5.95
CA GLU A 363 18.74 -24.76 7.20
C GLU A 363 19.72 -25.93 7.47
N GLU A 364 19.34 -27.16 7.13
CA GLU A 364 20.21 -28.35 7.15
C GLU A 364 21.50 -28.14 6.34
N THR A 365 21.38 -27.56 5.14
CA THR A 365 22.54 -27.31 4.28
C THR A 365 23.40 -26.18 4.82
N ALA A 366 22.80 -25.09 5.31
CA ALA A 366 23.52 -24.01 5.97
C ALA A 366 24.35 -24.51 7.17
N LYS A 367 23.75 -25.35 8.02
CA LYS A 367 24.45 -26.02 9.13
C LYS A 367 25.59 -26.92 8.64
N SER A 368 25.37 -27.72 7.59
CA SER A 368 26.43 -28.58 7.04
C SER A 368 27.57 -27.81 6.34
N LEU A 369 27.29 -26.63 5.80
CA LEU A 369 28.29 -25.74 5.18
C LEU A 369 29.11 -25.02 6.25
N ALA A 370 28.47 -24.57 7.33
CA ALA A 370 29.18 -24.05 8.52
C ALA A 370 30.09 -25.12 9.15
N ALA A 371 29.70 -26.39 9.10
CA ALA A 371 30.52 -27.54 9.48
C ALA A 371 31.60 -27.93 8.44
N GLY A 372 31.89 -27.08 7.45
CA GLY A 372 33.03 -27.23 6.53
C GLY A 372 32.84 -28.21 5.37
N THR A 373 31.62 -28.65 5.06
CA THR A 373 31.41 -29.53 3.90
C THR A 373 31.62 -28.79 2.57
N LYS A 374 32.36 -29.42 1.63
CA LYS A 374 32.62 -28.83 0.31
C LYS A 374 31.33 -28.72 -0.51
N ILE A 375 31.01 -27.51 -0.96
CA ILE A 375 29.79 -27.15 -1.71
C ILE A 375 29.56 -28.03 -2.95
N ALA A 376 30.64 -28.54 -3.56
CA ALA A 376 30.59 -29.48 -4.68
C ALA A 376 29.72 -30.73 -4.40
N LYS A 377 29.54 -31.14 -3.14
CA LYS A 377 28.64 -32.26 -2.76
C LYS A 377 27.16 -31.98 -3.01
N PHE A 378 26.75 -30.72 -3.14
CA PHE A 378 25.34 -30.33 -3.36
C PHE A 378 25.02 -30.08 -4.83
N LEU A 379 26.04 -29.85 -5.67
CA LEU A 379 25.90 -29.79 -7.12
C LEU A 379 25.50 -31.18 -7.66
N THR A 380 24.48 -31.22 -8.50
CA THR A 380 24.21 -32.40 -9.32
C THR A 380 25.29 -32.51 -10.41
N PRO A 381 25.88 -33.69 -10.66
CA PRO A 381 26.74 -33.86 -11.82
C PRO A 381 25.89 -33.67 -13.08
N VAL A 382 26.36 -32.83 -14.00
CA VAL A 382 25.78 -32.75 -15.34
C VAL A 382 26.27 -33.97 -16.10
N SER A 383 25.34 -34.79 -16.59
CA SER A 383 25.65 -35.84 -17.56
C SER A 383 26.13 -35.15 -18.85
N ALA A 384 27.41 -35.32 -19.17
CA ALA A 384 27.95 -34.85 -20.44
C ALA A 384 27.37 -35.70 -21.60
N ASN A 385 26.71 -35.02 -22.53
CA ASN A 385 26.33 -35.49 -23.86
C ASN A 385 27.02 -34.57 -24.88
#